data_AF-A3TXF7-F1
#
_entry.id   AF-A3TXF7-F1
#
_cell.length_a   1.000
_cell.length_b   1.000
_cell.length_c   1.000
_cell.angle_alpha   90.00
_cell.angle_beta   90.00
_cell.angle_gamma   90.00
#
_symmetry.space_group_name_H-M   'P 1'
#
loop_
_entity.id
_entity.type
_entity.pdbx_description
1 polymer ?
#
loop_
_entity_poly.entity_id
_entity_poly.type
_entity_poly.pdbx_seq_one_letter_code
_entity_poly.pdbx_strand_id
1 'polypeptide(L)'
;MAEILGEIVWLMTEDPAGRETNVSEIESLVMPAILARRFHIKYAQVPDMRRPGATTLQPVAVRVFEKRMPEAAGQPYPVVLAEYSVLKAKP
;
A
#
# COMPACT_ATOMS: atom_id res chain seq x y z
N MET A 1 2.93 3.28 13.36
CA MET A 1 4.04 3.41 12.40
C MET A 1 4.48 2.03 11.92
N ALA A 2 4.85 1.11 12.82
CA ALA A 2 5.20 -0.26 12.47
C ALA A 2 4.09 -1.03 11.72
N GLU A 3 2.81 -0.82 12.08
CA GLU A 3 1.68 -1.48 11.41
C GLU A 3 1.56 -1.08 9.93
N ILE A 4 1.60 0.22 9.62
CA ILE A 4 1.54 0.74 8.24
C ILE A 4 2.70 0.18 7.40
N LEU A 5 3.92 0.12 7.96
CA LEU A 5 5.06 -0.47 7.27
C LEU A 5 4.81 -1.94 6.96
N GLY A 6 4.33 -2.71 7.95
CA GLY A 6 3.98 -4.12 7.78
C GLY A 6 2.93 -4.34 6.69
N GLU A 7 1.89 -3.50 6.63
CA GLU A 7 0.84 -3.59 5.60
C GLU A 7 1.38 -3.29 4.19
N ILE A 8 2.25 -2.29 4.05
CA ILE A 8 2.83 -1.94 2.75
C ILE A 8 3.81 -3.00 2.27
N VAL A 9 4.69 -3.48 3.17
CA VAL A 9 5.63 -4.56 2.87
C VAL A 9 4.87 -5.83 2.47
N TRP A 10 3.80 -6.16 3.19
CA TRP A 10 2.95 -7.30 2.84
C TRP A 10 2.35 -7.16 1.43
N LEU A 11 1.77 -5.99 1.10
CA LEU A 11 1.26 -5.72 -0.25
C LEU A 11 2.33 -5.81 -1.34
N MET A 12 3.57 -5.42 -1.03
CA MET A 12 4.70 -5.52 -1.96
C MET A 12 5.12 -6.98 -2.18
N THR A 13 5.12 -7.82 -1.14
CA THR A 13 5.47 -9.23 -1.29
C THR A 13 4.43 -10.05 -2.06
N GLU A 14 3.18 -9.59 -2.07
CA GLU A 14 2.10 -10.20 -2.87
C GLU A 14 2.16 -9.79 -4.36
N ASP A 15 2.85 -8.69 -4.69
CA ASP A 15 3.08 -8.27 -6.08
C ASP A 15 4.31 -9.00 -6.66
N PRO A 16 4.22 -9.65 -7.84
CA PRO A 16 5.35 -10.30 -8.48
C PRO A 16 6.58 -9.40 -8.64
N ALA A 17 6.38 -8.10 -8.91
CA ALA A 17 7.47 -7.14 -9.04
C ALA A 17 8.13 -6.79 -7.70
N GLY A 18 7.38 -6.84 -6.60
CA GLY A 18 7.90 -6.58 -5.27
C GLY A 18 8.59 -7.80 -4.64
N ARG A 19 8.25 -9.02 -5.07
CA ARG A 19 8.83 -10.27 -4.54
C ARG A 19 10.33 -10.43 -4.80
N GLU A 20 10.83 -9.83 -5.89
CA GLU A 20 12.27 -9.86 -6.24
C GLU A 20 13.06 -8.70 -5.61
N THR A 21 12.39 -7.76 -4.94
CA THR A 21 13.03 -6.59 -4.33
C THR A 21 13.54 -6.92 -2.93
N ASN A 22 14.77 -6.49 -2.59
CA ASN A 22 15.32 -6.73 -1.26
C ASN A 22 14.56 -5.90 -0.21
N VAL A 23 14.26 -6.49 0.95
CA VAL A 23 13.56 -5.82 2.07
C VAL A 23 14.22 -4.48 2.44
N SER A 24 15.55 -4.39 2.42
CA SER A 24 16.24 -3.13 2.72
C SER A 24 15.99 -2.02 1.70
N GLU A 25 15.81 -2.38 0.42
CA GLU A 25 15.45 -1.44 -0.65
C GLU A 25 13.99 -1.01 -0.53
N ILE A 26 13.12 -1.94 -0.16
CA ILE A 26 11.72 -1.66 0.16
C ILE A 26 11.66 -0.62 1.29
N GLU A 27 12.31 -0.88 2.42
CA GLU A 27 12.32 0.05 3.56
C GLU A 27 12.84 1.43 3.16
N SER A 28 13.92 1.49 2.37
CA SER A 28 14.48 2.75 1.88
C SER A 28 13.52 3.53 0.98
N LEU A 29 12.68 2.85 0.20
CA LEU A 29 11.66 3.44 -0.65
C LEU A 29 10.44 3.91 0.15
N VAL A 30 9.96 3.09 1.08
CA VAL A 30 8.66 3.32 1.73
C VAL A 30 8.77 4.21 2.97
N MET A 31 9.85 4.08 3.76
CA MET A 31 10.00 4.81 5.01
C MET A 31 9.94 6.34 4.84
N PRO A 32 10.61 6.97 3.85
CA PRO A 32 10.48 8.39 3.61
C PRO A 32 9.05 8.81 3.28
N ALA A 33 8.34 8.00 2.50
CA ALA A 33 6.95 8.26 2.14
C ALA A 33 6.01 8.12 3.35
N ILE A 34 6.22 7.12 4.21
CA ILE A 34 5.45 6.94 5.44
C ILE A 34 5.66 8.12 6.39
N LEU A 35 6.91 8.49 6.66
CA LEU A 35 7.27 9.60 7.53
C LEU A 35 6.69 10.94 7.02
N ALA A 36 6.68 11.13 5.70
CA ALA A 36 6.13 12.33 5.08
C ALA A 36 4.61 12.27 4.83
N ARG A 37 3.94 11.16 5.18
CA ARG A 37 2.52 10.88 4.90
C ARG A 37 2.16 11.02 3.41
N ARG A 38 3.03 10.54 2.52
CA ARG A 38 2.91 10.55 1.06
C ARG A 38 2.48 9.19 0.53
N PHE A 39 1.45 8.61 1.14
CA PHE A 39 0.93 7.30 0.72
C PHE A 39 -0.58 7.23 0.93
N HIS A 40 -1.24 6.31 0.22
CA HIS A 40 -2.65 6.02 0.40
C HIS A 40 -2.87 4.51 0.34
N ILE A 41 -3.45 3.94 1.40
CA ILE A 41 -3.80 2.52 1.49
C ILE A 41 -5.31 2.39 1.28
N LYS A 42 -5.69 1.51 0.35
CA LYS A 42 -7.08 1.10 0.15
C LYS A 42 -7.33 -0.17 0.95
N TYR A 43 -8.38 -0.16 1.75
CA TYR A 43 -8.84 -1.33 2.50
C TYR A 43 -10.10 -1.91 1.85
N ALA A 44 -10.23 -3.24 1.91
CA ALA A 44 -11.46 -3.95 1.58
C ALA A 44 -11.95 -4.74 2.79
N GLN A 45 -13.27 -4.89 2.90
CA GLN A 45 -13.85 -5.82 3.85
C GLN A 45 -13.71 -7.24 3.28
N VAL A 46 -13.06 -8.11 4.03
CA VAL A 46 -12.94 -9.54 3.71
C VAL A 46 -13.59 -10.36 4.83
N PRO A 47 -14.21 -11.50 4.51
CA PRO A 47 -14.75 -12.40 5.53
C PRO A 47 -13.67 -12.84 6.50
N ASP A 48 -13.93 -12.75 7.81
CA ASP A 48 -13.02 -13.25 8.83
C ASP A 48 -13.12 -14.77 8.90
N MET A 49 -12.08 -15.48 8.44
CA MET A 49 -12.01 -16.94 8.52
C MET A 49 -12.04 -17.48 9.96
N ARG A 50 -11.66 -16.66 10.95
CA ARG A 50 -11.65 -17.05 12.37
C ARG A 50 -13.00 -16.86 13.04
N ARG A 51 -13.89 -16.03 12.47
CA ARG A 51 -15.23 -15.76 13.01
C ARG A 51 -16.27 -15.76 11.88
N PRO A 52 -16.98 -16.90 11.68
CA PRO A 52 -18.03 -16.99 10.68
C PRO A 52 -19.07 -15.88 10.85
N GLY A 53 -19.31 -15.09 9.80
CA GLY A 53 -20.25 -13.96 9.79
C GLY A 53 -19.66 -12.60 10.17
N ALA A 54 -18.40 -12.53 10.59
CA ALA A 54 -17.69 -11.26 10.78
C ALA A 54 -16.89 -10.88 9.52
N THR A 55 -16.68 -9.58 9.33
CA THR A 55 -15.76 -9.04 8.32
C THR A 55 -14.58 -8.34 9.02
N THR A 56 -13.42 -8.37 8.37
CA THR A 56 -12.25 -7.60 8.78
C THR A 56 -11.77 -6.72 7.64
N LEU A 57 -11.14 -5.59 7.96
CA LEU A 57 -10.53 -4.72 6.97
C LEU A 57 -9.13 -5.24 6.67
N GLN A 58 -8.86 -5.52 5.40
CA GLN A 58 -7.52 -5.84 4.94
C GLN A 58 -7.04 -4.85 3.89
N PRO A 59 -5.75 -4.47 3.93
CA PRO A 59 -5.17 -3.64 2.90
C PRO A 59 -5.19 -4.42 1.59
N VAL A 60 -5.65 -3.80 0.50
CA VAL A 60 -5.72 -4.44 -0.82
C VAL A 60 -4.91 -3.71 -1.88
N ALA A 61 -4.60 -2.44 -1.65
CA ALA A 61 -3.71 -1.68 -2.51
C ALA A 61 -3.04 -0.56 -1.74
N VAL A 62 -1.83 -0.21 -2.14
CA VAL A 62 -1.14 0.99 -1.68
C VAL A 62 -0.59 1.76 -2.86
N ARG A 63 -0.70 3.09 -2.79
CA ARG A 63 -0.04 4.02 -3.69
C ARG A 63 0.93 4.88 -2.90
N VAL A 64 2.17 4.92 -3.35
CA VAL A 64 3.24 5.75 -2.80
C VAL A 64 3.47 6.92 -3.74
N PHE A 65 3.52 8.13 -3.21
CA PHE A 65 3.55 9.35 -3.99
C PHE A 65 4.88 10.08 -3.88
N GLU A 66 5.30 10.69 -4.99
CA GLU A 66 6.48 11.53 -5.01
C GLU A 66 6.25 12.75 -4.13
N LYS A 67 5.06 13.35 -4.13
CA LYS A 67 4.66 14.55 -3.34
C LYS A 67 3.44 14.26 -2.48
N ARG A 68 3.24 15.04 -1.40
CA ARG A 68 1.98 14.97 -0.63
C ARG A 68 0.82 15.18 -1.59
N MET A 69 -0.29 14.48 -1.33
CA MET A 69 -1.51 14.75 -2.07
C MET A 69 -1.86 16.23 -1.96
N PRO A 70 -2.20 16.87 -3.08
CA PRO A 70 -2.72 18.22 -3.03
C PRO A 70 -4.05 18.23 -2.28
N GLU A 71 -4.22 19.20 -1.38
CA GLU A 71 -5.43 19.36 -0.56
C GLU A 71 -6.66 19.81 -1.39
N ALA A 72 -6.46 20.27 -2.63
CA ALA A 72 -7.51 20.89 -3.44
C ALA A 72 -7.76 20.14 -4.76
N ALA A 73 -9.05 20.02 -5.11
CA ALA A 73 -9.50 19.51 -6.40
C ALA A 73 -9.01 20.44 -7.53
N GLY A 74 -8.25 19.90 -8.50
CA GLY A 74 -7.73 20.62 -9.67
C GLY A 74 -6.22 20.79 -9.74
N GLN A 75 -5.48 20.44 -8.67
CA GLN A 75 -4.03 20.28 -8.77
C GLN A 75 -3.69 18.94 -9.45
N PRO A 76 -2.60 18.86 -10.23
CA PRO A 76 -2.19 17.61 -10.84
C PRO A 76 -2.03 16.55 -9.76
N TYR A 77 -2.60 15.36 -10.03
CA TYR A 77 -2.43 14.21 -9.14
C TYR A 77 -0.93 14.00 -8.92
N PRO A 78 -0.51 13.76 -7.65
CA PRO A 78 0.90 13.58 -7.36
C PRO A 78 1.41 12.36 -8.14
N VAL A 79 2.63 12.48 -8.68
CA VAL A 79 3.30 11.40 -9.40
C VAL A 79 3.32 10.17 -8.50
N VAL A 80 2.79 9.05 -9.00
CA VAL A 80 2.83 7.76 -8.30
C VAL A 80 4.22 7.19 -8.52
N LEU A 81 4.97 7.02 -7.45
CA LEU A 81 6.28 6.37 -7.50
C LEU A 81 6.16 4.85 -7.53
N ALA A 82 5.19 4.33 -6.78
CA ALA A 82 4.91 2.90 -6.73
C ALA A 82 3.43 2.64 -6.43
N GLU A 83 2.91 1.56 -7.01
CA GLU A 83 1.58 1.04 -6.74
C GLU A 83 1.66 -0.47 -6.62
N TYR A 84 1.16 -0.99 -5.50
CA TYR A 84 1.08 -2.42 -5.23
C TYR A 84 -0.36 -2.79 -4.93
N SER A 85 -0.85 -3.89 -5.50
CA SER A 85 -2.24 -4.30 -5.35
C SER A 85 -2.41 -5.80 -5.53
N VAL A 86 -3.05 -6.43 -4.55
CA VAL A 86 -3.43 -7.86 -4.64
C VAL A 86 -4.58 -8.08 -5.63
N LEU A 87 -5.28 -7.01 -6.05
CA LEU A 87 -6.37 -7.07 -7.02
C LEU A 87 -5.88 -7.07 -8.48
N LYS A 88 -4.62 -6.70 -8.73
CA LYS A 88 -4.02 -6.82 -10.08
C LYS A 88 -3.59 -8.25 -10.41
N ALA A 89 -3.47 -9.11 -9.41
CA ALA A 89 -3.19 -10.53 -9.59
C ALA A 89 -4.47 -11.28 -10.00
N LYS A 90 -4.95 -11.06 -11.23
CA LYS A 90 -5.86 -12.00 -11.87
C LYS A 90 -5.45 -12.17 -13.34
N PRO A 91 -5.05 -13.39 -13.77
CA PRO A 91 -4.82 -13.70 -15.18
C PRO A 91 -6.12 -13.62 -15.99
#